data_AF-A0A920Q5Y4-F1
#
_entry.id   AF-A0A920Q5Y4-F1
#
_cell.length_a   1.000
_cell.length_b   1.000
_cell.length_c   1.000
_cell.angle_alpha   90.00
_cell.angle_beta   90.00
_cell.angle_gamma   90.00
#
_symmetry.space_group_name_H-M   'P 1'
#
loop_
_entity.id
_entity.type
_entity.pdbx_description
1 polymer ?
#
loop_
_entity_poly.entity_id
_entity_poly.type
_entity_poly.pdbx_seq_one_letter_code
_entity_poly.pdbx_strand_id
1 'polypeptide(L)'
;MALAAWFGHRRLERMIWLVHGATLLALTAVLVLGNEVKGSRSWFQVADNQFQPSELGKVALIVVLAAWLSRTETPSIPRALMTVLLAAGPVVLIVLQPDLGTVLVYGAIVAGMVFVGG
;
A
#
# COMPACT_ATOMS: atom_id res chain seq x y z
N MET A 1 -3.40 8.28 -17.97
CA MET A 1 -3.92 7.13 -18.75
C MET A 1 -3.06 6.76 -19.97
N ALA A 2 -2.46 7.71 -20.70
CA ALA A 2 -1.63 7.41 -21.89
C ALA A 2 -0.41 6.51 -21.64
N LEU A 3 0.28 6.65 -20.49
CA LEU A 3 1.43 5.81 -20.13
C LEU A 3 1.04 4.36 -19.78
N ALA A 4 -0.13 4.15 -19.20
CA ALA A 4 -0.65 2.81 -18.85
C ALA A 4 -1.13 2.04 -20.09
N ALA A 5 -1.69 2.74 -21.07
CA ALA A 5 -2.15 2.15 -22.33
C ALA A 5 -1.00 1.56 -23.16
N TRP A 6 0.20 2.14 -23.06
CA TRP A 6 1.41 1.64 -23.73
C TRP A 6 1.93 0.31 -23.17
N PHE A 7 1.68 0.01 -21.90
CA PHE A 7 2.21 -1.20 -21.24
C PHE A 7 1.35 -2.46 -21.44
N GLY A 8 0.14 -2.32 -21.99
CA GLY A 8 -0.82 -3.41 -22.16
C GLY A 8 -1.48 -3.82 -20.84
N HIS A 9 -2.81 -3.84 -20.80
CA HIS A 9 -3.61 -4.06 -19.59
C HIS A 9 -3.17 -5.29 -18.77
N ARG A 10 -2.85 -6.41 -19.43
CA ARG A 10 -2.43 -7.66 -18.77
C ARG A 10 -1.09 -7.57 -18.05
N ARG A 11 -0.13 -6.78 -18.55
CA ARG A 11 1.17 -6.60 -17.86
C ARG A 11 1.00 -5.70 -16.64
N LEU A 12 0.18 -4.66 -16.78
CA LEU A 12 -0.10 -3.72 -15.70
C LEU A 12 -0.77 -4.44 -14.52
N GLU A 13 -1.79 -5.26 -14.76
CA GLU A 13 -2.45 -6.06 -13.72
C GLU A 13 -1.47 -6.98 -12.98
N ARG A 14 -0.61 -7.70 -13.71
CA ARG A 14 0.41 -8.55 -13.08
C ARG A 14 1.37 -7.73 -12.22
N MET A 15 1.81 -6.58 -12.72
CA MET A 15 2.73 -5.70 -12.01
C MET A 15 2.10 -5.13 -10.73
N ILE A 16 0.81 -4.80 -10.75
CA ILE A 16 0.06 -4.33 -9.57
C ILE A 16 0.06 -5.39 -8.46
N TRP A 17 -0.27 -6.64 -8.80
CA TRP A 17 -0.28 -7.73 -7.82
C TRP A 17 1.12 -8.03 -7.29
N LEU A 18 2.16 -7.94 -8.14
CA LEU A 18 3.55 -8.07 -7.72
C LEU A 18 3.97 -6.95 -6.77
N VAL A 19 3.64 -5.69 -7.08
CA VAL A 19 3.93 -4.53 -6.22
C VAL A 19 3.22 -4.68 -4.88
N HIS A 20 1.94 -5.05 -4.89
CA HIS A 20 1.17 -5.25 -3.66
C HIS A 20 1.76 -6.38 -2.80
N GLY A 21 2.06 -7.53 -3.41
CA GLY A 21 2.71 -8.65 -2.73
C GLY A 21 4.09 -8.30 -2.18
N ALA A 22 4.90 -7.56 -2.94
CA ALA A 22 6.21 -7.09 -2.50
C ALA A 22 6.09 -6.12 -1.31
N THR A 23 5.10 -5.24 -1.30
CA THR A 23 4.81 -4.35 -0.15
C THR A 23 4.44 -5.16 1.08
N LEU A 24 3.52 -6.13 0.96
CA LEU A 24 3.15 -6.99 2.09
C LEU A 24 4.36 -7.77 2.63
N LEU A 25 5.19 -8.30 1.73
CA LEU A 25 6.40 -9.02 2.10
C LEU A 25 7.39 -8.11 2.83
N ALA A 26 7.62 -6.89 2.33
CA ALA A 26 8.54 -5.94 2.97
C ALA A 26 8.03 -5.48 4.35
N LEU A 27 6.73 -5.22 4.49
CA LEU A 27 6.10 -4.87 5.77
C LEU A 27 6.12 -6.04 6.77
N THR A 28 5.98 -7.27 6.28
CA THR A 28 6.11 -8.47 7.12
C THR A 28 7.56 -8.68 7.54
N ALA A 29 8.49 -8.50 6.60
CA ALA A 29 9.92 -8.65 6.86
C ALA A 29 10.39 -7.67 7.94
N VAL A 30 9.89 -6.43 7.97
CA VAL A 30 10.32 -5.46 8.99
C VAL A 30 9.80 -5.77 10.38
N LEU A 31 8.64 -6.44 10.49
CA LEU A 31 8.15 -6.93 11.79
C LEU A 31 9.10 -7.98 12.41
N VAL A 32 9.76 -8.79 11.58
CA VAL A 32 10.63 -9.87 12.05
C VAL A 32 12.08 -9.43 12.15
N LEU A 33 12.57 -8.73 11.12
CA LEU A 33 13.99 -8.41 10.91
C LEU A 33 14.31 -6.92 11.10
N GLY A 34 13.30 -6.08 11.34
CA GLY A 34 13.48 -4.65 11.56
C GLY A 34 14.05 -4.33 12.94
N ASN A 35 14.62 -3.14 13.05
CA ASN A 35 15.12 -2.60 14.30
C ASN A 35 14.01 -1.91 15.07
N GLU A 36 14.04 -2.08 16.38
CA GLU A 36 13.10 -1.41 17.27
C GLU A 36 13.63 -0.02 17.62
N VAL A 37 12.85 1.00 17.27
CA VAL A 37 13.15 2.41 17.57
C VAL A 37 11.93 2.99 18.25
N LYS A 38 12.09 3.47 19.49
CA LYS A 38 11.00 4.06 20.31
C LYS A 38 9.77 3.13 20.46
N GLY A 39 9.99 1.81 20.57
CA GLY A 39 8.91 0.82 20.71
C GLY A 39 8.19 0.48 19.39
N SER A 40 8.63 1.02 18.26
CA SER A 40 8.14 0.66 16.93
C SER A 40 9.21 -0.10 16.15
N ARG A 41 8.82 -1.23 15.54
CA ARG A 41 9.69 -2.02 14.67
C ARG A 41 9.31 -1.83 13.20
N SER A 42 9.65 -0.66 12.68
CA SER A 42 9.25 -0.20 11.34
C SER A 42 10.44 0.12 10.42
N TRP A 43 11.68 0.03 10.91
CA TRP A 43 12.88 0.46 10.19
C TRP A 43 13.86 -0.68 9.94
N PHE A 44 14.37 -0.80 8.72
CA PHE A 44 15.59 -1.53 8.43
C PHE A 44 16.78 -0.60 8.54
N GLN A 45 17.82 -1.02 9.26
CA GLN A 45 19.08 -0.29 9.34
C GLN A 45 20.10 -1.02 8.47
N VAL A 46 20.66 -0.31 7.50
CA VAL A 46 21.67 -0.82 6.57
C VAL A 46 22.86 0.13 6.65
N ALA A 47 23.88 -0.28 7.39
CA ALA A 47 25.00 0.58 7.79
C ALA A 47 24.48 1.89 8.43
N ASP A 48 24.84 3.04 7.87
CA ASP A 48 24.44 4.36 8.35
C ASP A 48 23.07 4.83 7.82
N ASN A 49 22.45 4.06 6.91
CA ASN A 49 21.18 4.40 6.30
C ASN A 49 20.01 3.67 6.99
N GLN A 50 18.87 4.35 7.03
CA GLN A 50 17.62 3.80 7.53
C GLN A 50 16.60 3.75 6.40
N PHE A 51 15.94 2.60 6.26
CA PHE A 51 14.93 2.36 5.24
C PHE A 51 13.63 1.91 5.90
N GLN A 52 12.56 2.68 5.70
CA GLN A 52 11.24 2.37 6.21
C GLN A 52 10.37 1.81 5.08
N PRO A 53 9.99 0.52 5.12
CA PRO A 53 9.19 -0.09 4.04
C PRO A 53 7.81 0.56 3.86
N SER A 54 7.25 1.10 4.95
CA SER A 54 5.95 1.78 4.93
C SER A 54 5.95 3.03 4.04
N GLU A 55 7.09 3.70 3.85
CA GLU A 55 7.21 4.86 2.96
C GLU A 55 6.97 4.44 1.50
N LEU A 56 7.65 3.39 1.03
CA LEU A 56 7.40 2.81 -0.29
C LEU A 56 5.99 2.21 -0.39
N GLY A 57 5.51 1.62 0.70
CA GLY A 57 4.18 1.03 0.75
C GLY A 57 3.05 2.04 0.50
N LYS A 58 3.21 3.32 0.86
CA LYS A 58 2.21 4.37 0.56
C LYS A 58 2.05 4.55 -0.95
N VAL A 59 3.17 4.68 -1.64
CA VAL A 59 3.20 4.85 -3.10
C VAL A 59 2.64 3.61 -3.78
N ALA A 60 3.08 2.43 -3.34
CA ALA A 60 2.58 1.15 -3.84
C ALA A 60 1.06 1.02 -3.66
N LEU A 61 0.54 1.37 -2.47
CA LEU A 61 -0.88 1.34 -2.17
C LEU A 61 -1.66 2.28 -3.11
N ILE A 62 -1.21 3.53 -3.28
CA ILE A 62 -1.86 4.48 -4.19
C ILE A 62 -1.93 3.91 -5.60
N VAL A 63 -0.84 3.34 -6.12
CA VAL A 63 -0.81 2.74 -7.46
C VAL A 63 -1.77 1.55 -7.58
N VAL A 64 -1.81 0.69 -6.57
CA VAL A 64 -2.70 -0.48 -6.53
C VAL A 64 -4.17 -0.06 -6.51
N LEU A 65 -4.52 0.86 -5.62
CA LEU A 65 -5.91 1.35 -5.49
C LEU A 65 -6.34 2.14 -6.73
N ALA A 66 -5.46 2.98 -7.28
CA ALA A 66 -5.74 3.74 -8.49
C ALA A 66 -6.03 2.80 -9.67
N ALA A 67 -5.23 1.74 -9.82
CA ALA A 67 -5.44 0.78 -10.87
C ALA A 67 -6.71 -0.05 -10.67
N TRP A 68 -7.05 -0.43 -9.44
CA TRP A 68 -8.31 -1.12 -9.12
C TRP A 68 -9.53 -0.25 -9.46
N LEU A 69 -9.51 1.01 -9.04
CA LEU A 69 -10.58 1.98 -9.28
C LEU A 69 -10.67 2.38 -10.76
N SER A 70 -9.56 2.38 -11.51
CA SER A 70 -9.58 2.71 -12.95
C SER A 70 -10.29 1.69 -13.86
N ARG A 71 -10.64 0.49 -13.37
CA ARG A 71 -11.26 -0.58 -14.20
C ARG A 71 -12.68 -0.27 -14.71
N THR A 72 -13.36 0.69 -14.10
CA THR A 72 -14.66 1.21 -14.51
C THR A 72 -14.83 2.61 -13.93
N GLU A 73 -15.59 3.46 -14.60
CA GLU A 73 -15.84 4.84 -14.18
C GLU A 73 -17.07 4.94 -13.27
N THR A 74 -17.85 3.85 -13.13
CA THR A 74 -19.06 3.83 -12.30
C THR A 74 -18.70 3.56 -10.83
N PRO A 75 -18.99 4.50 -9.91
CA PRO A 75 -18.85 4.28 -8.48
C PRO A 75 -19.84 3.20 -8.00
N SER A 76 -19.44 2.40 -7.02
CA SER A 76 -20.29 1.34 -6.45
C SER A 76 -19.81 0.86 -5.09
N ILE A 77 -20.76 0.61 -4.18
CA ILE A 77 -20.50 0.14 -2.80
C ILE A 77 -19.61 -1.11 -2.74
N PRO A 78 -19.84 -2.18 -3.54
CA PRO A 78 -18.99 -3.36 -3.51
C PRO A 78 -17.53 -3.04 -3.84
N ARG A 79 -17.29 -2.01 -4.64
CA ARG A 79 -15.97 -1.63 -5.10
C ARG A 79 -15.23 -0.75 -4.12
N ALA A 80 -15.94 0.18 -3.48
CA ALA A 80 -15.43 0.87 -2.30
C ALA A 80 -15.02 -0.14 -1.23
N LEU A 81 -15.85 -1.16 -0.99
CA LEU A 81 -15.53 -2.24 -0.05
C LEU A 81 -14.28 -3.03 -0.46
N MET A 82 -14.14 -3.40 -1.74
CA MET A 82 -12.91 -4.07 -2.21
C MET A 82 -11.66 -3.18 -2.11
N THR A 83 -11.80 -1.87 -2.31
CA THR A 83 -10.70 -0.90 -2.16
C THR A 83 -10.20 -0.87 -0.72
N VAL A 84 -11.12 -0.87 0.24
CA VAL A 84 -10.80 -0.98 1.68
C VAL A 84 -10.17 -2.33 1.99
N LEU A 85 -10.68 -3.43 1.46
CA LEU A 85 -10.11 -4.77 1.68
C LEU A 85 -8.69 -4.92 1.13
N LEU A 86 -8.40 -4.34 -0.04
CA LEU A 86 -7.04 -4.32 -0.59
C LEU A 86 -6.07 -3.54 0.30
N ALA A 87 -6.54 -2.48 0.95
CA ALA A 87 -5.73 -1.70 1.87
C ALA A 87 -5.63 -2.32 3.28
N ALA A 88 -6.55 -3.22 3.65
CA ALA A 88 -6.58 -3.84 4.97
C ALA A 88 -5.29 -4.60 5.28
N GLY A 89 -4.76 -5.36 4.31
CA GLY A 89 -3.50 -6.10 4.45
C GLY A 89 -2.32 -5.23 4.94
N PRO A 90 -1.90 -4.22 4.17
CA PRO A 90 -0.80 -3.35 4.59
C PRO A 90 -1.13 -2.55 5.86
N VAL A 91 -2.37 -2.08 6.04
CA VAL A 91 -2.75 -1.34 7.25
C VAL A 91 -2.61 -2.20 8.50
N VAL A 92 -3.09 -3.45 8.47
CA VAL A 92 -2.95 -4.39 9.60
C VAL A 92 -1.48 -4.63 9.93
N LEU A 93 -0.62 -4.83 8.92
CA LEU A 93 0.81 -5.01 9.15
C LEU A 93 1.45 -3.78 9.80
N ILE A 94 1.01 -2.56 9.46
CA ILE A 94 1.54 -1.32 10.04
C ILE A 94 1.03 -1.12 11.48
N VAL A 95 -0.22 -1.48 11.76
CA VAL A 95 -0.75 -1.50 13.14
C VAL A 95 0.09 -2.42 14.04
N LEU A 96 0.56 -3.55 13.49
CA LEU A 96 1.47 -4.46 14.19
C LEU A 96 2.91 -3.91 14.35
N GLN A 97 3.28 -2.82 13.68
CA GLN A 97 4.59 -2.13 13.82
C GLN A 97 4.58 -1.04 14.93
N PRO A 98 3.59 -1.06 15.83
CA PRO A 98 3.08 0.09 16.60
C PRO A 98 3.33 1.51 16.05
N ASP A 99 3.20 1.75 14.74
CA ASP A 99 3.42 3.07 14.14
C ASP A 99 2.10 3.79 13.81
N LEU A 100 1.55 4.49 14.81
CA LEU A 100 0.27 5.21 14.67
C LEU A 100 0.31 6.30 13.60
N GLY A 101 1.45 6.98 13.42
CA GLY A 101 1.59 8.04 12.43
C GLY A 101 1.39 7.47 11.02
N THR A 102 2.05 6.35 10.74
CA THR A 102 1.91 5.66 9.46
C THR A 102 0.49 5.09 9.27
N VAL A 103 -0.13 4.53 10.31
CA VAL A 103 -1.53 4.04 10.23
C VAL A 103 -2.49 5.16 9.77
N LEU A 104 -2.38 6.35 10.37
CA LEU A 104 -3.24 7.48 10.03
C LEU A 104 -3.05 7.93 8.58
N VAL A 105 -1.80 7.97 8.10
CA VAL A 105 -1.51 8.35 6.70
C VAL A 105 -2.10 7.33 5.73
N TYR A 106 -1.97 6.03 6.00
CA TYR A 106 -2.60 5.00 5.16
C TYR A 106 -4.12 5.10 5.19
N GLY A 107 -4.72 5.35 6.36
CA GLY A 107 -6.16 5.59 6.49
C GLY A 107 -6.61 6.78 5.64
N ALA A 108 -5.89 7.89 5.68
CA ALA A 108 -6.18 9.08 4.87
C ALA A 108 -6.06 8.79 3.36
N ILE A 109 -5.05 8.03 2.94
CA ILE A 109 -4.90 7.59 1.54
C ILE A 109 -6.13 6.78 1.11
N VAL A 110 -6.52 5.77 1.88
CA VAL A 110 -7.67 4.91 1.54
C VAL A 110 -8.96 5.70 1.48
N ALA A 111 -9.20 6.56 2.48
CA ALA A 111 -10.38 7.41 2.52
C ALA A 111 -10.43 8.35 1.31
N GLY A 112 -9.31 8.99 0.95
CA GLY A 112 -9.22 9.85 -0.23
C GLY A 112 -9.47 9.09 -1.54
N MET A 113 -8.90 7.89 -1.69
CA MET A 113 -9.09 7.07 -2.88
C MET A 113 -10.53 6.59 -3.05
N VAL A 114 -11.17 6.15 -1.95
CA VAL A 114 -12.58 5.75 -1.95
C VAL A 114 -13.49 6.95 -2.19
N PHE A 115 -13.20 8.12 -1.63
CA PHE A 115 -13.98 9.33 -1.85
C PHE A 115 -13.95 9.80 -3.32
N VAL A 116 -12.80 9.66 -3.98
CA VAL A 116 -12.62 10.12 -5.37
C VAL A 116 -13.09 9.11 -6.41
N GLY A 117 -12.89 7.80 -6.19
CA GLY A 117 -13.16 6.77 -7.20
C GLY A 117 -14.14 5.66 -6.79
N GLY A 118 -14.61 5.65 -5.54
CA GLY A 118 -15.53 4.66 -4.97
C GLY A 118 -16.99 4.95 -5.27
#